data_AF-A0A318RKS7-F1
#
_entry.id   AF-A0A318RKS7-F1
#
_cell.length_a   1.000
_cell.length_b   1.000
_cell.length_c   1.000
_cell.angle_alpha   90.00
_cell.angle_beta   90.00
_cell.angle_gamma   90.00
#
_symmetry.space_group_name_H-M   'P 1'
#
loop_
_entity.id
_entity.type
_entity.pdbx_description
1 polymer ?
#
loop_
_entity_poly.entity_id
_entity_poly.type
_entity_poly.pdbx_seq_one_letter_code
_entity_poly.pdbx_strand_id
1 'polypeptide(L)'
;MPNRDSDDFAFEPQNPEPNDTTGLESGGSVTPGDTPPAETGVGGPNHEPPVRGKTIPIVIICLAVFLVLIIAVGLFSRIFGFM
;
A
#
# COMPACT_ATOMS: atom_id res chain seq x y z
N MET A 1 56.66 17.92 30.71
CA MET A 1 55.86 16.77 31.13
C MET A 1 54.49 16.91 30.48
N PRO A 2 54.20 16.19 29.38
CA PRO A 2 52.89 16.26 28.73
C PRO A 2 51.86 15.36 29.45
N ASN A 3 50.65 15.89 29.53
CA ASN A 3 49.42 15.38 30.13
C ASN A 3 49.05 13.95 29.63
N ARG A 4 48.54 13.08 30.52
CA ARG A 4 48.10 11.69 30.25
C ARG A 4 46.57 11.55 30.25
N ASP A 5 45.87 12.54 29.72
CA ASP A 5 44.43 12.71 29.91
C ASP A 5 43.69 12.93 28.58
N SER A 6 44.35 12.66 27.45
CA SER A 6 43.74 12.64 26.11
C SER A 6 43.41 11.25 25.58
N ASP A 7 43.86 10.18 26.23
CA ASP A 7 43.78 8.82 25.67
C ASP A 7 42.68 7.97 26.34
N ASP A 8 41.97 8.54 27.33
CA ASP A 8 41.08 7.81 28.25
C ASP A 8 39.57 7.93 27.93
N PHE A 9 39.18 8.57 26.82
CA PHE A 9 37.76 8.69 26.45
C PHE A 9 37.50 8.49 24.95
N ALA A 10 36.68 7.46 24.64
CA ALA A 10 36.10 7.10 23.34
C ALA A 10 37.08 6.42 22.37
N PHE A 11 37.12 5.10 22.23
CA PHE A 11 36.01 4.19 22.01
C PHE A 11 36.22 2.89 22.80
N GLU A 12 35.47 2.72 23.88
CA GLU A 12 35.13 1.37 24.32
C GLU A 12 34.07 0.89 23.32
N PRO A 13 34.35 -0.10 22.46
CA PRO A 13 33.31 -0.64 21.59
C PRO A 13 32.22 -1.19 22.50
N GLN A 14 31.07 -0.50 22.57
CA GLN A 14 29.87 -1.01 23.24
C GLN A 14 29.33 -2.29 22.57
N ASN A 15 29.97 -2.73 21.49
CA ASN A 15 29.64 -3.97 20.82
C ASN A 15 30.54 -5.08 21.40
N PRO A 16 30.01 -5.98 22.25
CA PRO A 16 30.77 -7.13 22.71
C PRO A 16 31.28 -7.95 21.52
N GLU A 17 32.46 -8.55 21.67
CA GLU A 17 33.00 -9.46 20.66
C GLU A 17 31.96 -10.56 20.35
N PRO A 18 31.72 -10.92 19.08
CA PRO A 18 30.65 -11.85 18.72
C PRO A 18 30.73 -13.20 19.47
N ASN A 19 31.95 -13.63 19.77
CA ASN A 19 32.23 -14.86 20.52
C ASN A 19 31.89 -14.76 22.02
N ASP A 20 31.75 -13.54 22.55
CA ASP A 20 31.46 -13.24 23.95
C ASP A 20 30.00 -12.84 24.19
N THR A 21 29.17 -12.81 23.14
CA THR A 21 27.71 -12.69 23.27
C THR A 21 27.08 -14.06 23.52
N THR A 22 26.46 -14.25 24.69
CA THR A 22 25.72 -15.49 24.97
C THR A 22 24.42 -15.49 24.16
N GLY A 23 24.31 -16.39 23.17
CA GLY A 23 23.08 -16.60 22.38
C GLY A 23 23.23 -16.56 20.86
N LEU A 24 24.44 -16.40 20.32
CA LEU A 24 24.70 -16.52 18.89
C LEU A 24 25.55 -17.74 18.60
N GLU A 25 24.94 -18.93 18.59
CA GLU A 25 25.55 -20.05 17.86
C GLU A 25 25.81 -19.58 16.42
N SER A 26 26.95 -19.94 15.82
CA SER A 26 27.28 -19.66 14.40
C SER A 26 26.39 -20.51 13.47
N GLY A 27 25.09 -20.26 13.57
CA GLY A 27 24.04 -21.24 13.34
C GLY A 27 22.67 -20.73 13.77
N GLY A 28 22.47 -19.40 13.78
CA GLY A 28 21.15 -18.78 13.78
C GLY A 28 20.37 -19.06 12.49
N SER A 29 20.39 -20.31 12.02
CA SER A 29 19.41 -20.85 11.12
C SER A 29 18.24 -21.30 11.98
N VAL A 30 17.27 -20.42 12.16
CA VAL A 30 15.91 -20.95 12.20
C VAL A 30 15.75 -21.80 10.94
N THR A 31 15.13 -22.98 11.04
CA THR A 31 14.95 -23.80 9.84
C THR A 31 14.14 -22.94 8.86
N PRO A 32 14.53 -22.81 7.58
CA PRO A 32 13.71 -22.09 6.61
C PRO A 32 12.28 -22.65 6.64
N GLY A 33 11.36 -21.90 7.27
CA GLY A 33 10.05 -22.41 7.73
C GLY A 33 9.55 -21.86 9.07
N ASP A 34 10.42 -21.29 9.93
CA ASP A 34 10.03 -20.68 11.22
C ASP A 34 9.63 -19.20 11.12
N THR A 35 9.88 -18.54 9.99
CA THR A 35 9.13 -17.35 9.60
C THR A 35 7.75 -17.82 9.15
N PRO A 36 6.64 -17.33 9.74
CA PRO A 36 5.31 -17.74 9.31
C PRO A 36 5.17 -17.49 7.79
N PRO A 37 4.86 -18.49 6.95
CA PRO A 37 4.27 -18.21 5.65
C PRO A 37 2.79 -17.90 5.89
N ALA A 38 2.51 -16.84 6.62
CA ALA A 38 1.15 -16.44 6.93
C ALA A 38 1.03 -14.92 7.12
N GLU A 39 1.84 -14.15 6.39
CA GLU A 39 1.27 -12.94 5.77
C GLU A 39 0.29 -13.47 4.70
N THR A 40 -0.85 -14.02 5.13
CA THR A 40 -1.93 -14.37 4.24
C THR A 40 -2.34 -13.04 3.62
N GLY A 41 -1.83 -12.80 2.40
CA GLY A 41 -2.24 -11.70 1.57
C GLY A 41 -3.75 -11.58 1.68
N VAL A 42 -4.21 -10.35 1.86
CA VAL A 42 -5.60 -9.94 1.79
C VAL A 42 -6.35 -10.74 0.70
N GLY A 43 -6.97 -11.85 1.11
CA GLY A 43 -7.63 -12.81 0.22
C GLY A 43 -6.93 -14.18 0.15
N GLY A 44 -7.54 -15.18 0.80
CA GLY A 44 -7.17 -16.59 0.61
C GLY A 44 -7.40 -17.08 -0.84
N PRO A 45 -7.07 -18.35 -1.17
CA PRO A 45 -7.11 -18.89 -2.53
C PRO A 45 -8.47 -18.79 -3.25
N ASN A 46 -9.55 -18.51 -2.52
CA ASN A 46 -10.92 -18.38 -3.01
C ASN A 46 -11.48 -16.95 -2.84
N HIS A 47 -10.63 -15.94 -2.64
CA HIS A 47 -11.12 -14.56 -2.60
C HIS A 47 -11.39 -14.06 -4.01
N GLU A 48 -12.59 -14.33 -4.53
CA GLU A 48 -13.08 -13.61 -5.69
C GLU A 48 -13.19 -12.12 -5.33
N PRO A 49 -12.50 -11.23 -6.05
CA PRO A 49 -12.62 -9.81 -5.79
C PRO A 49 -14.07 -9.40 -6.01
N PRO A 50 -14.61 -8.49 -5.18
CA PRO A 50 -16.00 -8.06 -5.32
C PRO A 50 -16.25 -7.52 -6.72
N VAL A 51 -17.05 -8.25 -7.50
CA VAL A 51 -17.43 -7.85 -8.85
C VAL A 51 -18.34 -6.63 -8.77
N ARG A 52 -17.86 -5.48 -9.25
CA ARG A 52 -18.67 -4.26 -9.30
C ARG A 52 -19.77 -4.43 -10.34
N GLY A 53 -21.03 -4.34 -9.89
CA GLY A 53 -22.19 -4.36 -10.76
C GLY A 53 -22.19 -3.17 -11.73
N LYS A 54 -22.57 -3.43 -13.00
CA LYS A 54 -22.61 -2.40 -14.06
C LYS A 54 -23.95 -1.66 -14.13
N THR A 55 -24.95 -2.09 -13.38
CA THR A 55 -26.32 -1.58 -13.46
C THR A 55 -26.41 -0.10 -13.07
N ILE A 56 -25.81 0.27 -11.93
CA ILE A 56 -25.80 1.66 -11.45
C ILE A 56 -25.11 2.62 -12.44
N PRO A 57 -23.86 2.36 -12.90
CA PRO A 57 -23.23 3.27 -13.85
C PRO A 57 -23.99 3.35 -15.19
N ILE A 58 -24.58 2.25 -15.66
CA ILE A 58 -25.42 2.27 -16.87
C ILE A 58 -26.64 3.19 -16.68
N VAL A 59 -27.36 3.08 -15.56
CA VAL A 59 -28.53 3.94 -15.28
C VAL A 59 -28.15 5.41 -15.23
N ILE A 60 -27.02 5.76 -14.59
CA ILE A 60 -26.53 7.13 -14.51
C ILE A 60 -26.19 7.67 -15.91
N ILE A 61 -25.51 6.88 -16.74
CA ILE A 61 -25.17 7.27 -18.12
C ILE A 61 -26.45 7.48 -18.94
N CYS A 62 -27.43 6.57 -18.86
CA CYS A 62 -28.70 6.71 -19.55
C CYS A 62 -29.43 8.00 -19.16
N LEU A 63 -29.49 8.31 -17.85
CA LEU A 63 -30.11 9.53 -17.36
C LEU A 63 -29.39 10.79 -17.84
N ALA A 64 -28.05 10.78 -17.82
CA ALA A 64 -27.24 11.91 -18.29
C ALA A 64 -27.44 12.16 -19.79
N VAL A 65 -27.41 11.10 -20.61
CA VAL A 65 -27.67 11.19 -22.06
C VAL A 65 -29.07 11.71 -22.34
N PHE A 66 -30.07 11.22 -21.61
CA PHE A 66 -31.45 11.66 -21.76
C PHE A 66 -31.60 13.16 -21.44
N LEU A 67 -30.99 13.64 -20.36
CA LEU A 67 -31.02 15.05 -19.98
C LEU A 67 -30.34 15.94 -21.04
N VAL A 68 -29.17 15.53 -21.52
CA VAL A 68 -28.44 16.23 -22.59
C VAL A 68 -29.30 16.32 -23.85
N LEU A 69 -30.00 15.25 -24.21
CA LEU A 69 -30.84 15.21 -25.40
C LEU A 69 -32.03 16.17 -25.28
N ILE A 70 -32.69 16.25 -24.12
CA ILE A 70 -33.76 17.23 -23.86
C ILE A 70 -33.24 18.65 -24.02
N ILE A 71 -32.09 18.96 -23.42
CA ILE A 71 -31.50 20.31 -23.50
C ILE A 71 -31.13 20.63 -24.95
N ALA A 72 -30.48 19.69 -25.65
CA ALA A 72 -30.08 19.86 -27.04
C ALA A 72 -31.30 20.12 -27.93
N VAL A 73 -32.36 19.32 -27.80
CA VAL A 73 -33.61 19.51 -28.54
C VAL A 73 -34.25 20.85 -28.20
N GLY A 74 -34.33 21.23 -26.93
CA GLY A 74 -34.89 22.52 -26.52
C GLY A 74 -34.11 23.72 -27.07
N LEU A 75 -32.78 23.66 -27.05
CA LEU A 75 -31.92 24.67 -27.66
C LEU A 75 -32.09 24.70 -29.18
N PHE A 76 -32.19 23.54 -29.82
CA PHE A 76 -32.44 23.46 -31.26
C PHE A 76 -33.81 24.10 -31.58
N SER A 77 -34.88 23.70 -30.91
CA SER A 77 -36.20 24.30 -31.07
C SER A 77 -36.19 25.82 -30.86
N ARG A 78 -35.42 26.32 -29.87
CA ARG A 78 -35.22 27.75 -29.62
C ARG A 78 -34.55 28.48 -30.79
N ILE A 79 -33.49 27.89 -31.35
CA ILE A 79 -32.70 28.49 -32.44
C ILE A 79 -33.49 28.48 -33.75
N PHE A 80 -34.24 27.41 -34.01
CA PHE A 80 -35.04 27.24 -35.22
C PHE A 80 -36.43 27.87 -35.12
N GLY A 81 -36.76 28.56 -34.02
CA GLY A 81 -38.00 29.30 -33.87
C GLY A 81 -39.25 28.43 -33.72
N PHE A 82 -39.10 27.19 -33.25
CA PHE A 82 -40.22 26.30 -32.93
C PHE A 82 -40.94 26.67 -31.62
N MET A 83 -40.57 27.78 -30.97
CA MET A 83 -41.26 28.42 -29.84
C MET A 83 -41.09 29.93 -29.85
#